data_AF-A0A2S6H681-F1
#
_entry.id   AF-A0A2S6H681-F1
#
_cell.length_a   1.000
_cell.length_b   1.000
_cell.length_c   1.000
_cell.angle_alpha   90.00
_cell.angle_beta   90.00
_cell.angle_gamma   90.00
#
_symmetry.space_group_name_H-M   'P 1'
#
loop_
_entity.id
_entity.type
_entity.pdbx_description
1 polymer ?
#
loop_
_entity_poly.entity_id
_entity_poly.type
_entity_poly.pdbx_seq_one_letter_code
_entity_poly.pdbx_strand_id
1 'polypeptide(L)'
;MSSPFKDKKLLISSINKFLDKHESFIRNQGDRICDYFEMKCFNDAVLFYKNNGFSVEPKNLNANEFVYKLQPSGHPENFSFFEVIGQRKFELHHNLAIESSLSKEIYYTPDISIIEKDSIVKRKVNSYYSGKRDFSFCNSESLQTFIEVKHMHPFPELLFNFTGLLINFMPSVAGTSSSGEKSNRHLAPSLALSGNGSYHSEKIKEAIEKNYNANIFFGLFNRYSQIYSKRYTQSCISSKLLTIDVVGDDVDDLPF
;
A
#
# COMPACT_ATOMS: atom_id res chain seq x y z
N MET A 1 15.63 54.14 -16.13
CA MET A 1 14.61 53.24 -15.53
C MET A 1 15.32 52.02 -15.00
N SER A 2 15.29 51.77 -13.69
CA SER A 2 15.81 50.51 -13.13
C SER A 2 14.91 49.36 -13.58
N SER A 3 15.51 48.29 -14.07
CA SER A 3 14.78 47.07 -14.45
C SER A 3 13.84 46.65 -13.32
N PRO A 4 12.54 46.39 -13.59
CA PRO A 4 11.58 45.93 -12.58
C PRO A 4 11.87 44.49 -12.12
N PHE A 5 12.85 43.83 -12.73
CA PHE A 5 13.22 42.45 -12.43
C PHE A 5 14.34 42.40 -11.39
N LYS A 6 14.12 41.60 -10.35
CA LYS A 6 15.13 41.32 -9.31
C LYS A 6 16.34 40.66 -9.96
N ASP A 7 17.54 41.12 -9.61
CA ASP A 7 18.79 40.53 -10.09
C ASP A 7 18.82 39.01 -9.81
N LYS A 8 19.30 38.23 -10.79
CA LYS A 8 19.28 36.76 -10.72
C LYS A 8 20.04 36.23 -9.51
N LYS A 9 21.20 36.82 -9.16
CA LYS A 9 22.00 36.39 -8.00
C LYS A 9 21.27 36.74 -6.70
N LEU A 10 20.63 37.91 -6.63
CA LEU A 10 19.82 38.30 -5.47
C LEU A 10 18.58 37.42 -5.30
N LEU A 11 17.95 36.99 -6.40
CA LEU A 11 16.84 36.04 -6.37
C LEU A 11 17.29 34.67 -5.85
N ILE A 12 18.37 34.11 -6.41
CA ILE A 12 18.94 32.83 -5.95
C ILE A 12 19.31 32.90 -4.47
N SER A 13 19.99 33.97 -4.03
CA SER A 13 20.33 34.16 -2.61
C SER A 13 19.10 34.27 -1.71
N SER A 14 18.03 34.92 -2.18
CA SER A 14 16.76 35.01 -1.44
C SER A 14 16.09 33.64 -1.31
N ILE A 15 16.12 32.83 -2.38
CA ILE A 15 15.56 31.47 -2.39
C ILE A 15 16.34 30.59 -1.42
N ASN A 16 17.67 30.57 -1.48
CA ASN A 16 18.50 29.76 -0.57
C ASN A 16 18.26 30.15 0.89
N LYS A 17 18.25 31.45 1.22
CA LYS A 17 17.93 31.90 2.59
C LYS A 17 16.53 31.49 3.05
N PHE A 18 15.55 31.46 2.15
CA PHE A 18 14.21 30.98 2.47
C PHE A 18 14.21 29.48 2.73
N LEU A 19 14.86 28.69 1.87
CA LEU A 19 14.97 27.24 2.03
C LEU A 19 15.71 26.90 3.33
N ASP A 20 16.88 27.48 3.59
CA ASP A 20 17.66 27.24 4.82
C ASP A 20 16.86 27.57 6.08
N LYS A 21 16.09 28.66 6.06
CA LYS A 21 15.27 29.10 7.20
C LYS A 21 14.05 28.21 7.44
N HIS A 22 13.49 27.60 6.39
CA HIS A 22 12.23 26.87 6.44
C HIS A 22 12.38 25.38 6.11
N GLU A 23 13.60 24.86 6.00
CA GLU A 23 13.89 23.50 5.55
C GLU A 23 13.17 22.44 6.39
N SER A 24 13.27 22.54 7.72
CA SER A 24 12.62 21.59 8.63
C SER A 24 11.10 21.58 8.49
N PHE A 25 10.50 22.76 8.30
CA PHE A 25 9.07 22.87 8.04
C PHE A 25 8.70 22.24 6.69
N ILE A 26 9.45 22.53 5.63
CA ILE A 26 9.20 21.98 4.28
C ILE A 26 9.34 20.46 4.28
N ARG A 27 10.40 19.92 4.91
CA ARG A 27 10.59 18.46 5.08
C ARG A 27 9.43 17.83 5.83
N ASN A 28 9.06 18.40 6.99
CA ASN A 28 7.93 17.90 7.78
C ASN A 28 6.60 17.94 7.01
N GLN A 29 6.35 18.94 6.16
CA GLN A 29 5.16 18.94 5.31
C GLN A 29 5.25 17.93 4.17
N GLY A 30 6.44 17.71 3.62
CA GLY A 30 6.71 16.70 2.58
C GLY A 30 6.43 15.29 3.08
N ASP A 31 6.99 14.92 4.24
CA ASP A 31 6.78 13.60 4.84
C ASP A 31 5.29 13.33 5.10
N ARG A 32 4.58 14.34 5.60
CA ARG A 32 3.12 14.24 5.84
C ARG A 32 2.31 14.01 4.57
N ILE A 33 2.77 14.46 3.40
CA ILE A 33 2.04 14.19 2.13
C ILE A 33 2.10 12.71 1.78
N CYS A 34 3.26 12.08 1.98
CA CYS A 34 3.40 10.63 1.80
C CYS A 34 2.50 9.88 2.76
N ASP A 35 2.53 10.25 4.05
CA ASP A 35 1.64 9.68 5.07
C ASP A 35 0.16 9.80 4.68
N TYR A 36 -0.27 10.99 4.24
CA TYR A 36 -1.65 11.20 3.79
C TYR A 36 -2.01 10.37 2.56
N PHE A 37 -1.06 10.15 1.65
CA PHE A 37 -1.28 9.29 0.50
C PHE A 37 -1.47 7.83 0.93
N GLU A 38 -0.62 7.34 1.83
CA GLU A 38 -0.70 5.99 2.41
C GLU A 38 -2.03 5.79 3.13
N MET A 39 -2.40 6.71 4.02
CA MET A 39 -3.70 6.69 4.73
C MET A 39 -4.88 6.67 3.76
N LYS A 40 -4.82 7.43 2.66
CA LYS A 40 -5.88 7.43 1.66
C LYS A 40 -5.99 6.05 1.00
N CYS A 41 -4.88 5.49 0.51
CA CYS A 41 -4.86 4.17 -0.11
C CYS A 41 -5.37 3.06 0.84
N PHE A 42 -5.04 3.15 2.12
CA PHE A 42 -5.55 2.23 3.13
C PHE A 42 -7.07 2.33 3.31
N ASN A 43 -7.59 3.54 3.44
CA ASN A 43 -9.03 3.75 3.53
C ASN A 43 -9.77 3.37 2.24
N ASP A 44 -9.13 3.49 1.08
CA ASP A 44 -9.70 3.04 -0.18
C ASP A 44 -9.77 1.50 -0.27
N ALA A 45 -8.78 0.78 0.29
CA ALA A 45 -8.85 -0.67 0.42
C ALA A 45 -10.00 -1.10 1.35
N VAL A 46 -10.18 -0.41 2.48
CA VAL A 46 -11.35 -0.60 3.37
C VAL A 46 -12.67 -0.37 2.62
N LEU A 47 -12.74 0.70 1.83
CA LEU A 47 -13.93 1.02 1.05
C LEU A 47 -14.21 -0.02 -0.04
N PHE A 48 -13.18 -0.60 -0.65
CA PHE A 48 -13.35 -1.72 -1.59
C PHE A 48 -14.09 -2.89 -0.95
N TYR A 49 -13.66 -3.36 0.23
CA TYR A 49 -14.32 -4.47 0.90
C TYR A 49 -15.76 -4.12 1.27
N LYS A 50 -15.97 -2.92 1.84
CA LYS A 50 -17.32 -2.44 2.17
C LYS A 50 -18.25 -2.39 0.94
N ASN A 51 -17.75 -1.91 -0.20
CA ASN A 51 -18.52 -1.81 -1.44
C ASN A 51 -18.78 -3.17 -2.10
N ASN A 52 -17.97 -4.19 -1.78
CA ASN A 52 -18.16 -5.56 -2.26
C ASN A 52 -18.91 -6.46 -1.27
N GLY A 53 -19.66 -5.86 -0.33
CA GLY A 53 -20.61 -6.58 0.53
C GLY A 53 -20.02 -7.15 1.82
N PHE A 54 -18.75 -6.86 2.13
CA PHE A 54 -18.16 -7.24 3.42
C PHE A 54 -18.59 -6.28 4.52
N SER A 55 -18.75 -6.79 5.74
CA SER A 55 -18.78 -5.93 6.93
C SER A 55 -17.35 -5.56 7.29
N VAL A 56 -17.10 -4.29 7.63
CA VAL A 56 -15.76 -3.81 7.97
C VAL A 56 -15.83 -2.98 9.26
N GLU A 57 -15.05 -3.37 10.26
CA GLU A 57 -15.08 -2.78 11.59
C GLU A 57 -13.68 -2.36 12.05
N PRO A 58 -13.49 -1.13 12.58
CA PRO A 58 -12.22 -0.76 13.17
C PRO A 58 -12.00 -1.50 14.49
N LYS A 59 -10.78 -1.94 14.73
CA LYS A 59 -10.34 -2.63 15.95
C LYS A 59 -9.14 -1.92 16.55
N ASN A 60 -8.90 -2.20 17.84
CA ASN A 60 -7.79 -1.67 18.61
C ASN A 60 -7.71 -0.12 18.59
N LEU A 61 -8.85 0.52 18.87
CA LEU A 61 -8.94 1.98 18.98
C LEU A 61 -8.29 2.48 20.27
N ASN A 62 -7.63 3.64 20.21
CA ASN A 62 -7.12 4.32 21.39
C ASN A 62 -8.06 5.50 21.71
N ALA A 63 -8.71 5.46 22.87
CA ALA A 63 -9.68 6.50 23.26
C ALA A 63 -10.76 6.79 22.18
N ASN A 64 -11.26 5.74 21.51
CA ASN A 64 -12.17 5.79 20.36
C ASN A 64 -11.61 6.44 19.07
N GLU A 65 -10.31 6.68 19.00
CA GLU A 65 -9.61 7.18 17.82
C GLU A 65 -8.86 6.06 17.10
N PHE A 66 -8.84 6.13 15.77
CA PHE A 66 -8.08 5.20 14.94
C PHE A 66 -6.62 5.66 14.85
N VAL A 67 -5.70 4.80 15.26
CA VAL A 67 -4.26 5.09 15.31
C VAL A 67 -3.55 4.38 14.15
N TYR A 68 -3.11 5.16 13.16
CA TYR A 68 -2.39 4.66 11.99
C TYR A 68 -0.93 4.30 12.30
N LYS A 69 -0.43 3.19 11.75
CA LYS A 69 0.98 2.79 11.81
C LYS A 69 1.72 3.26 10.57
N LEU A 70 2.08 4.54 10.49
CA LEU A 70 2.72 5.15 9.30
C LEU A 70 4.24 4.93 9.21
N GLN A 71 4.78 4.09 10.08
CA GLN A 71 6.20 3.75 10.08
C GLN A 71 6.35 2.22 10.17
N PRO A 72 7.40 1.64 9.55
CA PRO A 72 7.71 0.22 9.70
C PRO A 72 8.00 -0.16 11.16
N SER A 73 8.55 0.75 11.95
CA SER A 73 8.81 0.53 13.37
C SER A 73 7.54 0.54 14.21
N GLY A 74 7.59 -0.19 15.33
CA GLY A 74 6.49 -0.27 16.30
C GLY A 74 5.73 -1.59 16.22
N HIS A 75 5.19 -2.03 17.35
CA HIS A 75 4.46 -3.30 17.43
C HIS A 75 3.00 -3.11 16.99
N PRO A 76 2.45 -3.98 16.12
CA PRO A 76 1.08 -3.87 15.60
C PRO A 76 -0.01 -3.69 16.66
N GLU A 77 0.15 -4.29 17.84
CA GLU A 77 -0.80 -4.15 18.97
C GLU A 77 -0.99 -2.72 19.50
N ASN A 78 -0.11 -1.78 19.14
CA ASN A 78 -0.24 -0.38 19.55
C ASN A 78 -1.01 0.46 18.52
N PHE A 79 -1.43 -0.13 17.42
CA PHE A 79 -2.05 0.56 16.29
C PHE A 79 -3.39 -0.07 15.93
N SER A 80 -4.29 0.76 15.39
CA SER A 80 -5.60 0.33 14.95
C SER A 80 -5.52 -0.36 13.59
N PHE A 81 -6.45 -1.28 13.37
CA PHE A 81 -6.59 -2.02 12.11
C PHE A 81 -8.07 -2.19 11.77
N PHE A 82 -8.40 -2.66 10.57
CA PHE A 82 -9.77 -3.01 10.21
C PHE A 82 -9.93 -4.52 10.14
N GLU A 83 -10.97 -5.05 10.79
CA GLU A 83 -11.43 -6.42 10.58
C GLU A 83 -12.45 -6.41 9.43
N VAL A 84 -12.23 -7.27 8.43
CA VAL A 84 -13.12 -7.48 7.28
C VAL A 84 -13.80 -8.83 7.43
N ILE A 85 -15.13 -8.83 7.39
CA ILE A 85 -15.97 -9.98 7.69
C ILE A 85 -16.81 -10.32 6.46
N GLY A 86 -16.49 -11.45 5.82
CA GLY A 86 -17.26 -12.09 4.76
C GLY A 86 -17.47 -13.57 5.08
N GLN A 87 -17.30 -14.46 4.10
CA GLN A 87 -17.22 -15.90 4.37
C GLN A 87 -15.95 -16.26 5.16
N ARG A 88 -14.86 -15.58 4.84
CA ARG A 88 -13.59 -15.59 5.58
C ARG A 88 -13.44 -14.27 6.34
N LYS A 89 -12.58 -14.24 7.34
CA LYS A 89 -12.29 -13.05 8.15
C LYS A 89 -10.85 -12.64 7.96
N PHE A 90 -10.66 -11.37 7.65
CA PHE A 90 -9.34 -10.80 7.36
C PHE A 90 -9.07 -9.60 8.24
N GLU A 91 -7.80 -9.23 8.35
CA GLU A 91 -7.36 -8.01 9.00
C GLU A 91 -6.55 -7.16 8.03
N LEU A 92 -6.88 -5.87 7.95
CA LEU A 92 -6.16 -4.86 7.18
C LEU A 92 -5.25 -4.08 8.12
N HIS A 93 -3.93 -4.24 7.95
CA HIS A 93 -2.89 -3.62 8.76
C HIS A 93 -2.02 -2.69 7.93
N HIS A 94 -1.58 -1.58 8.52
CA HIS A 94 -0.49 -0.77 7.99
C HIS A 94 0.86 -1.35 8.41
N ASN A 95 1.85 -1.29 7.50
CA ASN A 95 3.26 -1.54 7.82
C ASN A 95 3.48 -2.81 8.65
N LEU A 96 2.78 -3.91 8.33
CA LEU A 96 2.98 -5.21 8.97
C LEU A 96 4.04 -6.01 8.23
N ALA A 97 5.03 -6.55 8.94
CA ALA A 97 6.03 -7.39 8.32
C ALA A 97 5.43 -8.73 7.85
N ILE A 98 5.85 -9.18 6.68
CA ILE A 98 5.46 -10.42 6.03
C ILE A 98 6.73 -11.25 5.83
N GLU A 99 6.71 -12.51 6.24
CA GLU A 99 7.78 -13.47 5.95
C GLU A 99 7.73 -13.95 4.50
N SER A 100 8.88 -14.08 3.85
CA SER A 100 8.96 -14.61 2.49
C SER A 100 8.49 -16.06 2.41
N SER A 101 7.82 -16.40 1.30
CA SER A 101 7.45 -17.78 1.00
C SER A 101 8.64 -18.65 0.60
N LEU A 102 9.77 -18.04 0.22
CA LEU A 102 10.95 -18.74 -0.28
C LEU A 102 11.96 -19.08 0.82
N SER A 103 12.08 -18.23 1.83
CA SER A 103 13.02 -18.43 2.93
C SER A 103 12.48 -17.83 4.22
N LYS A 104 12.62 -18.60 5.30
CA LYS A 104 12.43 -18.08 6.67
C LYS A 104 13.47 -16.99 6.97
N GLU A 105 13.11 -16.08 7.86
CA GLU A 105 13.91 -14.92 8.29
C GLU A 105 14.13 -13.80 7.26
N ILE A 106 13.56 -13.90 6.07
CA ILE A 106 13.46 -12.78 5.12
C ILE A 106 12.10 -12.14 5.27
N TYR A 107 12.08 -10.82 5.53
CA TYR A 107 10.85 -10.07 5.77
C TYR A 107 10.73 -8.87 4.85
N TYR A 108 9.50 -8.60 4.43
CA TYR A 108 9.09 -7.41 3.70
C TYR A 108 7.95 -6.73 4.46
N THR A 109 7.96 -5.41 4.54
CA THR A 109 6.91 -4.64 5.20
C THR A 109 6.22 -3.78 4.15
N PRO A 110 5.13 -4.25 3.53
CA PRO A 110 4.35 -3.41 2.63
C PRO A 110 3.67 -2.29 3.43
N ASP A 111 3.34 -1.22 2.72
CA ASP A 111 2.58 -0.11 3.28
C ASP A 111 1.22 -0.60 3.84
N ILE A 112 0.56 -1.56 3.16
CA ILE A 112 -0.70 -2.17 3.58
C ILE A 112 -0.65 -3.69 3.40
N SER A 113 -1.03 -4.44 4.43
CA SER A 113 -1.18 -5.90 4.42
C SER A 113 -2.62 -6.32 4.70
N ILE A 114 -3.09 -7.35 3.99
CA ILE A 114 -4.35 -8.04 4.29
C ILE A 114 -4.02 -9.49 4.62
N ILE A 115 -4.36 -9.89 5.82
CA ILE A 115 -3.98 -11.19 6.39
C ILE A 115 -5.20 -11.94 6.90
N GLU A 116 -5.09 -13.25 7.07
CA GLU A 116 -6.07 -14.02 7.85
C GLU A 116 -6.18 -13.47 9.26
N LYS A 117 -7.40 -13.50 9.81
CA LYS A 117 -7.64 -13.09 11.18
C LYS A 117 -6.76 -13.86 12.17
N ASP A 118 -6.26 -13.17 13.19
CA ASP A 118 -5.45 -13.73 14.28
C ASP A 118 -4.15 -14.43 13.82
N SER A 119 -3.61 -14.05 12.66
CA SER A 119 -2.42 -14.69 12.05
C SER A 119 -1.08 -13.99 12.33
N ILE A 120 -1.07 -12.90 13.12
CA ILE A 120 0.17 -12.23 13.51
C ILE A 120 0.95 -13.09 14.50
N VAL A 121 2.17 -13.47 14.12
CA VAL A 121 3.13 -14.19 14.95
C VAL A 121 4.06 -13.21 15.64
N LYS A 122 4.33 -13.43 16.93
CA LYS A 122 5.37 -12.74 17.69
C LYS A 122 6.49 -13.71 18.03
N ARG A 123 7.70 -13.44 17.57
CA ARG A 123 8.87 -14.29 17.84
C ARG A 123 10.13 -13.45 18.00
N LYS A 124 11.03 -13.88 18.88
CA LYS A 124 12.41 -13.37 18.89
C LYS A 124 13.16 -13.95 17.70
N VAL A 125 13.56 -13.08 16.78
CA VAL A 125 14.34 -13.46 15.60
C VAL A 125 15.72 -12.86 15.76
N ASN A 126 16.79 -13.66 15.69
CA ASN A 126 18.14 -13.17 15.99
C ASN A 126 18.62 -12.08 15.02
N SER A 127 18.20 -12.16 13.75
CA SER A 127 18.47 -11.14 12.73
C SER A 127 17.78 -9.81 13.01
N TYR A 128 16.75 -9.78 13.87
CA TYR A 128 15.99 -8.58 14.22
C TYR A 128 16.16 -8.23 15.71
N TYR A 129 16.48 -6.97 16.00
CA TYR A 129 16.73 -6.50 17.39
C TYR A 129 17.76 -7.34 18.16
N SER A 130 18.63 -8.08 17.46
CA SER A 130 19.57 -9.05 18.06
C SER A 130 18.88 -10.08 18.97
N GLY A 131 17.62 -10.45 18.67
CA GLY A 131 16.82 -11.37 19.49
C GLY A 131 16.40 -10.81 20.86
N LYS A 132 16.62 -9.52 21.13
CA LYS A 132 16.32 -8.90 22.44
C LYS A 132 14.85 -8.56 22.62
N ARG A 133 14.10 -8.45 21.51
CA ARG A 133 12.70 -8.06 21.48
C ARG A 133 11.94 -8.97 20.54
N ASP A 134 10.63 -9.08 20.79
CA ASP A 134 9.76 -9.80 19.89
C ASP A 134 9.62 -9.03 18.58
N PHE A 135 9.63 -9.77 17.48
CA PHE A 135 9.34 -9.27 16.15
C PHE A 135 7.97 -9.78 15.74
N SER A 136 7.09 -8.87 15.34
CA SER A 136 5.71 -9.18 14.93
C SER A 136 5.65 -9.26 13.42
N PHE A 137 5.20 -10.39 12.87
CA PHE A 137 5.08 -10.61 11.43
C PHE A 137 3.94 -11.58 11.09
N CYS A 138 3.54 -11.61 9.83
CA CYS A 138 2.63 -12.59 9.26
C CYS A 138 3.41 -13.62 8.44
N ASN A 139 3.05 -14.89 8.55
CA ASN A 139 3.57 -15.93 7.64
C ASN A 139 2.99 -15.72 6.23
N SER A 140 3.74 -16.14 5.20
CA SER A 140 3.28 -16.05 3.80
C SER A 140 1.97 -16.80 3.54
N GLU A 141 1.74 -17.94 4.21
CA GLU A 141 0.52 -18.74 4.06
C GLU A 141 -0.75 -18.02 4.56
N SER A 142 -0.58 -17.08 5.49
CA SER A 142 -1.69 -16.31 6.06
C SER A 142 -1.87 -14.95 5.35
N LEU A 143 -0.95 -14.57 4.47
CA LEU A 143 -1.08 -13.37 3.64
C LEU A 143 -2.12 -13.60 2.56
N GLN A 144 -3.13 -12.73 2.51
CA GLN A 144 -4.13 -12.77 1.44
C GLN A 144 -3.78 -11.82 0.31
N THR A 145 -3.30 -10.61 0.64
CA THR A 145 -2.76 -9.68 -0.34
C THR A 145 -1.98 -8.56 0.33
N PHE A 146 -1.28 -7.74 -0.46
CA PHE A 146 -0.65 -6.51 0.00
C PHE A 146 -0.82 -5.37 -1.00
N ILE A 147 -0.66 -4.14 -0.51
CA ILE A 147 -0.64 -2.94 -1.35
C ILE A 147 0.60 -2.15 -1.01
N GLU A 148 1.44 -1.93 -2.02
CA GLU A 148 2.58 -1.01 -1.94
C GLU A 148 2.14 0.36 -2.45
N VAL A 149 2.48 1.42 -1.73
CA VAL A 149 2.03 2.78 -1.98
C VAL A 149 3.25 3.70 -2.16
N LYS A 150 3.37 4.37 -3.31
CA LYS A 150 4.46 5.33 -3.53
C LYS A 150 3.95 6.64 -4.10
N HIS A 151 4.24 7.73 -3.38
CA HIS A 151 3.92 9.08 -3.81
C HIS A 151 4.91 9.58 -4.88
N MET A 152 4.87 8.99 -6.08
CA MET A 152 5.73 9.36 -7.20
C MET A 152 5.14 9.01 -8.56
N HIS A 153 5.82 9.44 -9.63
CA HIS A 153 5.52 8.97 -10.99
C HIS A 153 6.04 7.53 -11.20
N PRO A 154 5.32 6.69 -11.94
CA PRO A 154 5.82 5.37 -12.34
C PRO A 154 7.06 5.49 -13.23
N PHE A 155 8.02 4.61 -12.99
CA PHE A 155 9.18 4.40 -13.84
C PHE A 155 9.48 2.90 -13.95
N PRO A 156 10.14 2.42 -15.03
CA PRO A 156 10.27 1.00 -15.31
C PRO A 156 10.84 0.16 -14.16
N GLU A 157 11.91 0.64 -13.53
CA GLU A 157 12.56 -0.07 -12.42
C GLU A 157 11.62 -0.29 -11.23
N LEU A 158 10.80 0.71 -10.85
CA LEU A 158 9.78 0.53 -9.80
C LEU A 158 8.76 -0.55 -10.16
N LEU A 159 8.28 -0.53 -11.41
CA LEU A 159 7.27 -1.49 -11.88
C LEU A 159 7.84 -2.92 -11.92
N PHE A 160 9.08 -3.10 -12.39
CA PHE A 160 9.72 -4.42 -12.39
C PHE A 160 10.18 -4.87 -11.00
N ASN A 161 10.56 -3.95 -10.10
CA ASN A 161 10.85 -4.31 -8.70
C ASN A 161 9.60 -4.85 -8.00
N PHE A 162 8.41 -4.33 -8.33
CA PHE A 162 7.15 -4.84 -7.81
C PHE A 162 6.91 -6.31 -8.20
N THR A 163 7.28 -6.75 -9.41
CA THR A 163 7.14 -8.18 -9.77
C THR A 163 8.06 -9.08 -8.94
N GLY A 164 9.22 -8.56 -8.51
CA GLY A 164 10.07 -9.24 -7.53
C GLY A 164 9.33 -9.50 -6.21
N LEU A 165 8.59 -8.52 -5.70
CA LEU A 165 7.79 -8.70 -4.47
C LEU A 165 6.71 -9.77 -4.67
N LEU A 166 6.02 -9.76 -5.81
CA LEU A 166 5.00 -10.76 -6.13
C LEU A 166 5.58 -12.19 -6.11
N ILE A 167 6.69 -12.43 -6.80
CA ILE A 167 7.31 -13.76 -6.91
C ILE A 167 7.84 -14.25 -5.56
N ASN A 168 8.36 -13.36 -4.71
CA ASN A 168 9.03 -13.74 -3.45
C ASN A 168 8.08 -13.87 -2.24
N PHE A 169 6.91 -13.22 -2.27
CA PHE A 169 5.99 -13.17 -1.14
C PHE A 169 4.60 -13.73 -1.47
N MET A 170 4.21 -13.76 -2.75
CA MET A 170 2.93 -14.30 -3.21
C MET A 170 3.10 -15.09 -4.51
N PRO A 171 3.91 -16.17 -4.53
CA PRO A 171 4.24 -16.90 -5.76
C PRO A 171 3.01 -17.47 -6.49
N SER A 172 1.90 -17.69 -5.78
CA SER A 172 0.62 -18.13 -6.35
C SER A 172 0.02 -17.14 -7.36
N VAL A 173 0.47 -15.89 -7.38
CA VAL A 173 -0.02 -14.88 -8.34
C VAL A 173 0.72 -14.91 -9.66
N ALA A 174 1.84 -15.65 -9.76
CA ALA A 174 2.58 -15.78 -11.01
C ALA A 174 1.92 -16.82 -11.93
N GLY A 175 1.48 -16.39 -13.11
CA GLY A 175 0.82 -17.24 -14.10
C GLY A 175 -0.34 -16.55 -14.80
N THR A 176 -0.80 -17.11 -15.92
CA THR A 176 -2.00 -16.62 -16.61
C THR A 176 -3.25 -17.03 -15.84
N SER A 177 -4.06 -16.06 -15.43
CA SER A 177 -5.32 -16.27 -14.73
C SER A 177 -6.22 -17.28 -15.46
N SER A 178 -6.58 -18.38 -14.80
CA SER A 178 -7.80 -19.11 -15.13
C SER A 178 -8.97 -18.25 -14.68
N SER A 179 -9.91 -17.98 -15.60
CA SER A 179 -11.16 -17.30 -15.31
C SER A 179 -12.05 -18.18 -14.42
N GLY A 180 -11.78 -18.19 -13.12
CA GLY A 180 -12.58 -18.87 -12.11
C GLY A 180 -13.87 -18.10 -11.79
N GLU A 181 -14.89 -18.84 -11.37
CA GLU A 181 -16.23 -18.31 -11.06
C GLU A 181 -16.22 -17.24 -9.94
N LYS A 182 -17.33 -16.49 -9.88
CA LYS A 182 -17.62 -15.40 -8.93
C LYS A 182 -17.72 -15.87 -7.46
N SER A 183 -16.67 -16.44 -6.89
CA SER A 183 -16.52 -16.49 -5.43
C SER A 183 -15.91 -15.16 -4.94
N ASN A 184 -16.04 -14.86 -3.65
CA ASN A 184 -15.96 -13.50 -3.08
C ASN A 184 -14.80 -12.64 -3.62
N ARG A 185 -15.14 -11.43 -4.09
CA ARG A 185 -14.16 -10.47 -4.62
C ARG A 185 -13.12 -10.09 -3.58
N HIS A 186 -11.89 -10.56 -3.75
CA HIS A 186 -10.73 -10.18 -2.96
C HIS A 186 -9.80 -9.25 -3.76
N LEU A 187 -9.07 -8.37 -3.08
CA LEU A 187 -8.05 -7.53 -3.72
C LEU A 187 -6.85 -8.37 -4.17
N ALA A 188 -6.44 -8.21 -5.43
CA ALA A 188 -5.17 -8.72 -5.91
C ALA A 188 -4.00 -7.83 -5.42
N PRO A 189 -2.77 -8.34 -5.32
CA PRO A 189 -1.63 -7.56 -4.86
C PRO A 189 -1.46 -6.31 -5.71
N SER A 190 -1.20 -5.17 -5.06
CA SER A 190 -1.37 -3.89 -5.73
C SER A 190 -0.17 -2.95 -5.54
N LEU A 191 0.12 -2.16 -6.58
CA LEU A 191 1.01 -1.00 -6.52
C LEU A 191 0.20 0.28 -6.78
N ALA A 192 0.19 1.18 -5.81
CA ALA A 192 -0.57 2.43 -5.83
C ALA A 192 0.36 3.64 -5.97
N LEU A 193 0.23 4.37 -7.08
CA LEU A 193 1.09 5.51 -7.41
C LEU A 193 0.30 6.81 -7.55
N SER A 194 0.86 7.88 -7.00
CA SER A 194 0.24 9.20 -7.05
C SER A 194 0.29 9.84 -8.44
N GLY A 195 1.41 9.64 -9.15
CA GLY A 195 1.67 10.23 -10.47
C GLY A 195 1.09 9.42 -11.63
N ASN A 196 0.95 10.08 -12.79
CA ASN A 196 0.48 9.43 -14.02
C ASN A 196 1.57 8.64 -14.73
N GLY A 197 1.13 7.61 -15.45
CA GLY A 197 1.95 6.89 -16.41
C GLY A 197 2.31 7.69 -17.65
N SER A 198 3.52 7.46 -18.15
CA SER A 198 3.87 7.62 -19.55
C SER A 198 3.31 6.46 -20.39
N TYR A 199 3.29 6.61 -21.72
CA TYR A 199 2.92 5.53 -22.64
C TYR A 199 3.70 4.23 -22.37
N HIS A 200 4.99 4.32 -22.10
CA HIS A 200 5.83 3.15 -21.84
C HIS A 200 5.49 2.47 -20.50
N SER A 201 5.30 3.25 -19.43
CA SER A 201 4.90 2.69 -18.13
C SER A 201 3.50 2.07 -18.15
N GLU A 202 2.58 2.59 -18.97
CA GLU A 202 1.26 1.95 -19.19
C GLU A 202 1.42 0.59 -19.88
N LYS A 203 2.31 0.49 -20.87
CA LYS A 203 2.63 -0.81 -21.51
C LYS A 203 3.24 -1.82 -20.55
N ILE A 204 4.14 -1.37 -19.66
CA ILE A 204 4.71 -2.23 -18.62
C ILE A 204 3.61 -2.66 -17.65
N LYS A 205 2.77 -1.73 -17.20
CA LYS A 205 1.62 -2.03 -16.35
C LYS A 205 0.73 -3.12 -16.96
N GLU A 206 0.28 -2.94 -18.21
CA GLU A 206 -0.56 -3.92 -18.93
C GLU A 206 0.09 -5.31 -18.96
N ALA A 207 1.41 -5.36 -19.19
CA ALA A 207 2.15 -6.61 -19.18
C ALA A 207 2.21 -7.24 -17.78
N ILE A 208 2.43 -6.47 -16.72
CA ILE A 208 2.51 -7.01 -15.35
C ILE A 208 1.14 -7.51 -14.89
N GLU A 209 0.09 -6.70 -15.02
CA GLU A 209 -1.27 -7.06 -14.59
C GLU A 209 -1.75 -8.35 -15.27
N LYS A 210 -1.43 -8.52 -16.56
CA LYS A 210 -1.74 -9.73 -17.33
C LYS A 210 -1.00 -10.99 -16.86
N ASN A 211 0.25 -10.87 -16.40
CA ASN A 211 1.10 -12.02 -16.11
C ASN A 211 1.18 -12.39 -14.62
N TYR A 212 0.77 -11.50 -13.72
CA TYR A 212 1.00 -11.64 -12.28
C TYR A 212 -0.25 -11.44 -11.41
N ASN A 213 -1.46 -11.52 -11.97
CA ASN A 213 -2.73 -11.34 -11.26
C ASN A 213 -2.66 -10.22 -10.18
N ALA A 214 -2.20 -9.06 -10.61
CA ALA A 214 -1.86 -7.93 -9.75
C ALA A 214 -2.46 -6.65 -10.34
N ASN A 215 -2.56 -5.61 -9.51
CA ASN A 215 -3.10 -4.32 -9.92
C ASN A 215 -2.07 -3.22 -9.81
N ILE A 216 -2.03 -2.32 -10.79
CA ILE A 216 -1.17 -1.15 -10.77
C ILE A 216 -2.02 0.09 -11.00
N PHE A 217 -2.09 0.95 -10.00
CA PHE A 217 -2.88 2.18 -10.05
C PHE A 217 -1.97 3.39 -10.27
N PHE A 218 -2.19 4.11 -11.36
CA PHE A 218 -1.57 5.41 -11.61
C PHE A 218 -2.55 6.56 -11.36
N GLY A 219 -1.99 7.73 -11.08
CA GLY A 219 -2.74 8.98 -11.03
C GLY A 219 -3.74 9.04 -9.88
N LEU A 220 -3.48 8.33 -8.77
CA LEU A 220 -4.38 8.34 -7.61
C LEU A 220 -4.45 9.72 -6.93
N PHE A 221 -3.52 10.61 -7.27
CA PHE A 221 -3.36 11.96 -6.72
C PHE A 221 -3.12 13.00 -7.82
N ASN A 222 -3.75 12.80 -8.98
CA ASN A 222 -3.48 13.58 -10.19
C ASN A 222 -3.83 15.09 -10.09
N ARG A 223 -4.48 15.52 -9.02
CA ARG A 223 -4.66 16.94 -8.70
C ARG A 223 -4.25 17.22 -7.26
N TYR A 224 -3.24 18.07 -7.06
CA TYR A 224 -2.77 18.52 -5.75
C TYR A 224 -3.88 19.03 -4.81
N SER A 225 -4.99 19.55 -5.38
CA SER A 225 -6.14 20.04 -4.63
C SER A 225 -7.08 18.94 -4.11
N GLN A 226 -6.92 17.68 -4.51
CA GLN A 226 -7.81 16.58 -4.09
C GLN A 226 -7.64 16.19 -2.61
N ILE A 227 -6.46 16.39 -2.04
CA ILE A 227 -6.19 16.13 -0.60
C ILE A 227 -6.91 17.15 0.29
N TYR A 228 -6.98 18.39 -0.18
CA TYR A 228 -7.44 19.55 0.60
C TYR A 228 -8.88 19.97 0.29
N SER A 229 -9.56 19.27 -0.63
CA SER A 229 -10.89 19.64 -1.11
C SER A 229 -11.94 18.63 -0.65
N LYS A 230 -12.85 19.07 0.23
CA LYS A 230 -14.10 18.36 0.58
C LYS A 230 -14.95 17.97 -0.64
N ARG A 231 -14.69 18.58 -1.81
CA ARG A 231 -15.47 18.42 -3.04
C ARG A 231 -15.06 17.20 -3.88
N TYR A 232 -13.86 16.66 -3.66
CA TYR A 232 -13.29 15.59 -4.51
C TYR A 232 -13.01 14.27 -3.78
N THR A 233 -13.37 14.16 -2.49
CA THR A 233 -13.20 12.95 -1.68
C THR A 233 -13.97 11.73 -2.22
N GLN A 234 -15.03 11.92 -3.01
CA GLN A 234 -15.84 10.83 -3.55
C GLN A 234 -15.33 10.22 -4.87
N SER A 235 -14.39 10.84 -5.59
CA SER A 235 -14.16 10.48 -7.01
C SER A 235 -12.94 9.60 -7.31
N CYS A 236 -12.09 9.27 -6.35
CA CYS A 236 -10.79 8.67 -6.67
C CYS A 236 -10.55 7.42 -5.83
N ILE A 237 -11.19 6.33 -6.25
CA ILE A 237 -10.71 4.95 -6.24
C ILE A 237 -11.91 4.01 -6.34
N SER A 238 -13.06 4.37 -5.75
CA SER A 238 -14.31 3.59 -5.87
C SER A 238 -14.56 3.14 -7.31
N SER A 239 -14.46 4.03 -8.31
CA SER A 239 -14.68 3.64 -9.72
C SER A 239 -13.57 2.84 -10.40
N LYS A 240 -12.32 2.86 -9.92
CA LYS A 240 -11.17 2.15 -10.55
C LYS A 240 -10.79 0.84 -9.86
N LEU A 241 -11.07 0.71 -8.56
CA LEU A 241 -10.95 -0.55 -7.82
C LEU A 241 -12.12 -1.50 -8.14
N LEU A 242 -13.27 -0.97 -8.60
CA LEU A 242 -14.46 -1.75 -8.95
C LEU A 242 -14.35 -2.57 -10.25
N THR A 243 -13.25 -2.47 -11.01
CA THR A 243 -13.09 -3.08 -12.35
C THR A 243 -12.04 -4.20 -12.42
N ILE A 244 -11.63 -4.78 -11.29
CA ILE A 244 -10.53 -5.75 -11.26
C ILE A 244 -11.03 -7.20 -11.10
N ASP A 245 -10.40 -8.09 -11.87
CA ASP A 245 -10.64 -9.53 -11.87
C ASP A 245 -10.19 -10.22 -10.58
N VAL A 246 -10.90 -11.31 -10.29
CA VAL A 246 -10.98 -12.02 -9.01
C VAL A 246 -9.93 -13.14 -8.97
N VAL A 247 -9.22 -13.28 -7.85
CA VAL A 247 -8.50 -14.53 -7.56
C VAL A 247 -9.55 -15.51 -7.01
N GLY A 248 -9.88 -16.53 -7.79
CA GLY A 248 -10.71 -17.64 -7.31
C GLY A 248 -9.88 -18.53 -6.38
N ASP A 249 -10.41 -18.81 -5.19
CA ASP A 249 -9.97 -19.99 -4.43
C ASP A 249 -10.57 -21.21 -5.14
N ASP A 250 -9.74 -21.96 -5.88
CA ASP A 250 -10.06 -23.34 -6.23
C ASP A 250 -9.93 -24.17 -4.94
N VAL A 251 -11.07 -24.43 -4.30
CA VAL A 251 -11.19 -25.51 -3.32
C VAL A 251 -11.85 -26.67 -4.06
N ASP A 252 -11.03 -27.47 -4.74
CA ASP A 252 -11.39 -28.84 -5.09
C ASP A 252 -10.15 -29.73 -5.00
N ASP A 253 -10.27 -30.77 -4.18
CA ASP A 253 -9.46 -31.99 -4.11
C ASP A 253 -7.93 -31.88 -3.93
N LEU A 254 -7.50 -31.83 -2.67
CA LEU A 254 -6.23 -32.48 -2.29
C LEU A 254 -6.54 -33.91 -1.82
N PRO A 255 -5.94 -34.95 -2.44
CA PRO A 255 -6.04 -36.31 -1.96
C PRO A 255 -5.04 -36.49 -0.80
N PHE A 256 -5.58 -36.70 0.41
CA PHE A 256 -4.89 -37.08 1.65
C PHE A 256 -3.91 -36.08 2.26
#